data_AF-A0A931V9X8-F1
#
_entry.id   AF-A0A931V9X8-F1
#
_cell.length_a   1.000
_cell.length_b   1.000
_cell.length_c   1.000
_cell.angle_alpha   90.00
_cell.angle_beta   90.00
_cell.angle_gamma   90.00
#
_symmetry.space_group_name_H-M   'P 1'
#
loop_
_entity.id
_entity.type
_entity.pdbx_description
1 polymer ?
#
loop_
_entity_poly.entity_id
_entity_poly.type
_entity_poly.pdbx_seq_one_letter_code
_entity_poly.pdbx_strand_id
1 'polypeptide(L)'
;MNDLVVLTNAGFNANSTYNSSTLMLITRGYYGNNGPGVGGSSPNYGSGAGHGGQGGAGSGPAAGGPTYGYSNAPVSPGSGGWRSSYEAGQGGGAVRIVAVNVTLNGTITADATQGGLVSGTTWGGGGSGGSVYLRCRSFGGGGLLSADGGNGAPGSGGNYPGGGGGGRIAVWSMYWSFAGTTTVTGGLAAGYSSGSTNGQPGTLFWGQLPLPGTIFTGL
;
A
#
# COMPACT_ATOMS: atom_id res chain seq x y z
N MET A 1 -1.52 28.26 5.24
CA MET A 1 -1.77 26.82 5.06
C MET A 1 -3.17 26.53 5.57
N ASN A 2 -3.93 25.72 4.85
CA ASN A 2 -5.35 25.51 5.12
C ASN A 2 -5.56 24.29 6.03
N ASP A 3 -6.73 24.24 6.67
CA ASP A 3 -7.21 23.06 7.37
C ASP A 3 -7.80 22.06 6.37
N LEU A 4 -7.75 20.77 6.72
CA LEU A 4 -8.36 19.68 5.98
C LEU A 4 -9.38 18.96 6.87
N VAL A 5 -10.62 18.90 6.41
CA VAL A 5 -11.66 18.10 7.03
C VAL A 5 -12.16 17.08 6.00
N VAL A 6 -12.01 15.81 6.33
CA VAL A 6 -12.55 14.70 5.53
C VAL A 6 -13.77 14.17 6.26
N LEU A 7 -14.95 14.53 5.78
CA LEU A 7 -16.23 14.11 6.37
C LEU A 7 -16.46 12.60 6.18
N THR A 8 -17.39 12.04 6.96
CA THR A 8 -17.90 10.69 6.74
C THR A 8 -18.38 10.52 5.30
N ASN A 9 -18.11 9.37 4.67
CA ASN A 9 -18.37 9.08 3.26
C ASN A 9 -17.60 9.96 2.24
N ALA A 10 -16.67 10.81 2.68
CA ALA A 10 -15.70 11.47 1.82
C ALA A 10 -14.33 10.79 1.95
N GLY A 11 -13.43 10.99 1.00
CA GLY A 11 -12.08 10.47 1.13
C GLY A 11 -11.15 10.73 -0.03
N PHE A 12 -9.88 10.43 0.20
CA PHE A 12 -8.85 10.39 -0.83
C PHE A 12 -8.60 8.92 -1.19
N ASN A 13 -9.00 8.56 -2.41
CA ASN A 13 -8.83 7.21 -2.92
C ASN A 13 -7.70 7.17 -3.94
N ALA A 14 -6.55 6.66 -3.52
CA ALA A 14 -5.40 6.37 -4.37
C ALA A 14 -5.29 4.87 -4.71
N ASN A 15 -6.34 4.09 -4.53
CA ASN A 15 -6.34 2.68 -4.90
C ASN A 15 -6.28 2.60 -6.42
N SER A 16 -5.21 2.02 -6.99
CA SER A 16 -4.98 1.57 -8.38
C SER A 16 -5.39 2.45 -9.58
N THR A 17 -6.24 3.48 -9.46
CA THR A 17 -7.06 3.96 -10.58
C THR A 17 -7.50 5.42 -10.57
N TYR A 18 -6.77 6.41 -10.03
CA TYR A 18 -7.19 7.83 -10.21
C TYR A 18 -6.07 8.83 -10.53
N ASN A 19 -6.44 9.85 -11.32
CA ASN A 19 -5.65 11.05 -11.62
C ASN A 19 -6.07 12.19 -10.67
N SER A 20 -5.09 12.93 -10.16
CA SER A 20 -5.22 13.95 -9.10
C SER A 20 -5.92 15.25 -9.55
N SER A 21 -6.57 15.91 -8.58
CA SER A 21 -6.93 17.33 -8.61
C SER A 21 -6.05 18.16 -7.64
N THR A 22 -5.96 19.46 -7.94
CA THR A 22 -4.84 20.39 -7.75
C THR A 22 -4.40 20.78 -6.33
N LEU A 23 -4.96 20.21 -5.26
CA LEU A 23 -4.51 20.48 -3.88
C LEU A 23 -3.77 19.30 -3.20
N MET A 24 -3.72 18.13 -3.85
CA MET A 24 -3.13 16.91 -3.31
C MET A 24 -2.36 16.13 -4.38
N LEU A 25 -1.15 15.67 -4.06
CA LEU A 25 -0.45 14.72 -4.93
C LEU A 25 -1.00 13.31 -4.64
N ILE A 26 -1.92 12.86 -5.50
CA ILE A 26 -2.33 11.47 -5.59
C ILE A 26 -1.63 10.88 -6.81
N THR A 27 -0.68 9.98 -6.58
CA THR A 27 0.02 9.26 -7.64
C THR A 27 -0.57 7.87 -7.80
N ARG A 28 -0.66 7.38 -9.03
CA ARG A 28 -1.12 6.01 -9.32
C ARG A 28 -0.07 4.97 -8.92
N GLY A 29 -0.53 3.78 -8.57
CA GLY A 29 0.30 2.59 -8.41
C GLY A 29 0.95 2.15 -9.72
N TYR A 30 1.97 1.29 -9.64
CA TYR A 30 2.49 0.62 -10.82
C TYR A 30 1.50 -0.45 -11.31
N TYR A 31 1.40 -0.57 -12.64
CA TYR A 31 0.72 -1.69 -13.29
C TYR A 31 1.40 -3.02 -12.97
N GLY A 32 0.70 -4.13 -13.22
CA GLY A 32 1.30 -5.46 -13.13
C GLY A 32 2.63 -5.56 -13.87
N ASN A 33 3.55 -6.37 -13.35
CA ASN A 33 4.91 -6.56 -13.84
C ASN A 33 5.84 -5.33 -13.74
N ASN A 34 5.42 -4.25 -13.08
CA ASN A 34 6.19 -3.03 -12.97
C ASN A 34 6.36 -2.58 -11.51
N GLY A 35 7.42 -1.82 -11.28
CA GLY A 35 7.73 -1.18 -10.00
C GLY A 35 8.93 -1.81 -9.27
N PRO A 36 9.53 -1.10 -8.30
CA PRO A 36 10.76 -1.53 -7.63
C PRO A 36 10.61 -2.81 -6.81
N GLY A 37 9.39 -3.14 -6.38
CA GLY A 37 9.05 -4.33 -5.62
C GLY A 37 8.21 -5.32 -6.42
N VAL A 38 8.36 -5.38 -7.75
CA VAL A 38 7.66 -6.37 -8.58
C VAL A 38 7.90 -7.80 -8.07
N GLY A 39 6.87 -8.65 -8.13
CA GLY A 39 7.00 -10.06 -7.77
C GLY A 39 7.92 -10.83 -8.72
N GLY A 40 8.50 -11.94 -8.26
CA GLY A 40 9.28 -12.85 -9.07
C GLY A 40 8.48 -13.52 -10.19
N SER A 41 9.18 -13.82 -11.28
CA SER A 41 8.61 -14.35 -12.52
C SER A 41 8.40 -15.86 -12.53
N SER A 42 7.28 -16.33 -13.12
CA SER A 42 7.01 -17.76 -13.34
C SER A 42 5.97 -17.99 -14.45
N PRO A 43 6.09 -19.00 -15.32
CA PRO A 43 5.20 -19.15 -16.49
C PRO A 43 3.69 -19.17 -16.18
N ASN A 44 3.30 -19.80 -15.07
CA ASN A 44 1.91 -20.16 -14.77
C ASN A 44 1.33 -19.49 -13.50
N TYR A 45 2.16 -18.85 -12.70
CA TYR A 45 1.74 -18.19 -11.46
C TYR A 45 2.61 -16.98 -11.18
N GLY A 46 2.03 -16.03 -10.45
CA GLY A 46 2.69 -14.79 -10.08
C GLY A 46 3.01 -14.71 -8.60
N SER A 47 4.19 -14.16 -8.30
CA SER A 47 4.49 -13.75 -6.93
C SER A 47 3.88 -12.39 -6.66
N GLY A 48 3.52 -12.16 -5.40
CA GLY A 48 3.02 -10.85 -4.96
C GLY A 48 4.13 -9.81 -4.98
N ALA A 49 3.77 -8.55 -5.23
CA ALA A 49 4.69 -7.43 -5.12
C ALA A 49 4.94 -7.05 -3.66
N GLY A 50 6.11 -6.46 -3.36
CA GLY A 50 6.43 -5.86 -2.06
C GLY A 50 6.48 -4.34 -2.12
N HIS A 51 6.33 -3.68 -0.96
CA HIS A 51 6.59 -2.25 -0.78
C HIS A 51 6.93 -1.92 0.68
N GLY A 52 5.94 -1.79 1.56
CA GLY A 52 6.15 -1.63 3.00
C GLY A 52 6.46 -2.96 3.68
N GLY A 53 5.76 -4.01 3.26
CA GLY A 53 6.03 -5.42 3.56
C GLY A 53 6.51 -6.15 2.31
N GLN A 54 7.22 -7.27 2.50
CA GLN A 54 7.60 -8.12 1.37
C GLN A 54 6.37 -8.78 0.74
N GLY A 55 6.40 -8.94 -0.58
CA GLY A 55 5.40 -9.74 -1.28
C GLY A 55 5.54 -11.22 -0.93
N GLY A 56 4.46 -11.96 -1.10
CA GLY A 56 4.44 -13.40 -0.96
C GLY A 56 4.94 -14.13 -2.20
N ALA A 57 5.59 -15.27 -2.01
CA ALA A 57 6.01 -16.15 -3.10
C ALA A 57 4.81 -16.88 -3.71
N GLY A 58 4.89 -17.21 -5.00
CA GLY A 58 3.99 -18.20 -5.62
C GLY A 58 4.41 -19.64 -5.27
N SER A 59 3.68 -20.65 -5.74
CA SER A 59 3.91 -22.08 -5.46
C SER A 59 5.19 -22.69 -6.05
N GLY A 60 6.19 -21.89 -6.42
CA GLY A 60 7.50 -22.39 -6.87
C GLY A 60 8.62 -21.38 -6.60
N PRO A 61 9.74 -21.41 -7.33
CA PRO A 61 10.96 -20.69 -6.94
C PRO A 61 10.85 -19.16 -7.04
N ALA A 62 9.74 -18.64 -7.55
CA ALA A 62 9.52 -17.22 -7.72
C ALA A 62 9.28 -16.56 -6.36
N ALA A 63 10.27 -15.81 -5.90
CA ALA A 63 10.19 -15.05 -4.65
C ALA A 63 9.20 -13.88 -4.78
N GLY A 64 8.59 -13.48 -3.67
CA GLY A 64 7.83 -12.24 -3.60
C GLY A 64 8.71 -11.00 -3.75
N GLY A 65 8.10 -9.89 -4.11
CA GLY A 65 8.81 -8.63 -4.34
C GLY A 65 9.41 -8.04 -3.06
N PRO A 66 10.57 -7.36 -3.14
CA PRO A 66 11.22 -6.74 -1.98
C PRO A 66 10.47 -5.50 -1.47
N THR A 67 10.82 -5.07 -0.26
CA THR A 67 10.41 -3.75 0.26
C THR A 67 11.27 -2.63 -0.33
N TYR A 68 10.72 -1.42 -0.40
CA TYR A 68 11.46 -0.23 -0.87
C TYR A 68 10.86 1.07 -0.32
N GLY A 69 11.58 2.19 -0.47
CA GLY A 69 11.16 3.50 0.03
C GLY A 69 11.37 3.67 1.54
N TYR A 70 10.96 4.82 2.07
CA TYR A 70 11.15 5.19 3.47
C TYR A 70 9.88 5.00 4.30
N SER A 71 9.99 4.40 5.48
CA SER A 71 8.86 4.17 6.38
C SER A 71 8.32 5.43 7.04
N ASN A 72 9.18 6.44 7.26
CA ASN A 72 8.84 7.68 7.96
C ASN A 72 8.54 8.86 7.02
N ALA A 73 8.83 8.75 5.73
CA ALA A 73 8.47 9.71 4.70
C ALA A 73 8.10 9.00 3.38
N PRO A 74 7.09 8.10 3.38
CA PRO A 74 6.70 7.33 2.21
C PRO A 74 6.08 8.23 1.14
N VAL A 75 6.66 8.22 -0.06
CA VAL A 75 6.16 8.98 -1.23
C VAL A 75 6.03 8.11 -2.48
N SER A 76 6.55 6.89 -2.44
CA SER A 76 6.57 5.99 -3.59
C SER A 76 5.24 5.25 -3.71
N PRO A 77 4.68 5.13 -4.92
CA PRO A 77 3.56 4.22 -5.14
C PRO A 77 3.98 2.76 -4.94
N GLY A 78 3.01 1.90 -4.66
CA GLY A 78 3.15 0.44 -4.60
C GLY A 78 3.40 -0.18 -5.97
N SER A 79 4.04 -1.34 -5.98
CA SER A 79 4.40 -2.12 -7.17
C SER A 79 3.29 -3.09 -7.58
N GLY A 80 3.24 -3.42 -8.87
CA GLY A 80 2.36 -4.46 -9.37
C GLY A 80 2.94 -5.86 -9.15
N GLY A 81 2.08 -6.83 -8.82
CA GLY A 81 2.46 -8.24 -8.77
C GLY A 81 2.92 -8.75 -10.13
N TRP A 82 3.30 -10.02 -10.21
CA TRP A 82 3.78 -10.60 -11.47
C TRP A 82 2.72 -11.48 -12.17
N ARG A 83 2.70 -11.52 -13.51
CA ARG A 83 2.19 -12.61 -14.37
C ARG A 83 2.76 -12.54 -15.80
N SER A 84 2.75 -13.69 -16.49
CA SER A 84 3.25 -13.83 -17.87
C SER A 84 2.37 -13.11 -18.91
N SER A 85 1.06 -13.02 -18.67
CA SER A 85 0.12 -12.18 -19.42
C SER A 85 -0.26 -10.94 -18.58
N TYR A 86 -0.86 -9.88 -19.14
CA TYR A 86 -0.75 -8.50 -18.64
C TYR A 86 -1.41 -8.04 -17.30
N GLU A 87 -2.41 -8.71 -16.74
CA GLU A 87 -3.19 -8.26 -15.57
C GLU A 87 -2.78 -8.89 -14.21
N ALA A 88 -1.56 -8.61 -13.75
CA ALA A 88 -1.25 -8.85 -12.33
C ALA A 88 -1.98 -7.83 -11.44
N GLY A 89 -1.98 -8.07 -10.13
CA GLY A 89 -2.49 -7.09 -9.17
C GLY A 89 -1.68 -5.80 -9.28
N GLN A 90 -2.37 -4.67 -9.32
CA GLN A 90 -1.76 -3.34 -9.44
C GLN A 90 -1.43 -2.82 -8.05
N GLY A 91 -0.34 -2.07 -7.94
CA GLY A 91 0.06 -1.46 -6.68
C GLY A 91 -0.91 -0.37 -6.23
N GLY A 92 -0.92 -0.08 -4.94
CA GLY A 92 -1.58 1.10 -4.40
C GLY A 92 -0.87 2.40 -4.81
N GLY A 93 -1.59 3.51 -4.88
CA GLY A 93 -1.04 4.82 -5.20
C GLY A 93 -0.27 5.47 -4.04
N ALA A 94 0.01 6.76 -4.13
CA ALA A 94 0.62 7.53 -3.05
C ALA A 94 -0.21 8.76 -2.75
N VAL A 95 -0.53 9.00 -1.47
CA VAL A 95 -1.22 10.20 -0.98
C VAL A 95 -0.27 11.00 -0.10
N ARG A 96 -0.06 12.27 -0.42
CA ARG A 96 0.71 13.20 0.41
C ARG A 96 -0.13 14.38 0.85
N ILE A 97 -0.30 14.55 2.16
CA ILE A 97 -1.06 15.64 2.77
C ILE A 97 -0.17 16.46 3.69
N VAL A 98 -0.15 17.78 3.48
CA VAL A 98 0.48 18.76 4.36
C VAL A 98 -0.56 19.83 4.68
N ALA A 99 -0.99 19.91 5.93
CA ALA A 99 -2.06 20.81 6.38
C ALA A 99 -1.79 21.36 7.79
N VAL A 100 -2.54 22.36 8.24
CA VAL A 100 -2.42 22.83 9.63
C VAL A 100 -3.17 21.88 10.55
N ASN A 101 -4.49 21.80 10.45
CA ASN A 101 -5.28 20.82 11.18
C ASN A 101 -5.87 19.79 10.20
N VAL A 102 -5.86 18.52 10.58
CA VAL A 102 -6.51 17.44 9.83
C VAL A 102 -7.52 16.73 10.74
N THR A 103 -8.78 16.75 10.33
CA THR A 103 -9.84 15.93 10.92
C THR A 103 -10.28 14.88 9.90
N LEU A 104 -9.97 13.61 10.16
CA LEU A 104 -10.31 12.48 9.31
C LEU A 104 -11.45 11.67 9.91
N ASN A 105 -12.67 11.85 9.37
CA ASN A 105 -13.84 11.02 9.67
C ASN A 105 -14.23 10.11 8.49
N GLY A 106 -13.75 10.43 7.29
CA GLY A 106 -13.87 9.60 6.09
C GLY A 106 -12.65 8.69 5.88
N THR A 107 -12.18 8.57 4.64
CA THR A 107 -11.10 7.62 4.30
C THR A 107 -9.91 8.25 3.57
N ILE A 108 -8.72 7.68 3.77
CA ILE A 108 -7.53 7.89 2.93
C ILE A 108 -6.98 6.51 2.62
N THR A 109 -7.06 6.11 1.36
CA THR A 109 -6.73 4.75 0.94
C THR A 109 -5.69 4.75 -0.17
N ALA A 110 -4.75 3.82 -0.08
CA ALA A 110 -3.72 3.55 -1.06
C ALA A 110 -3.55 2.02 -1.21
N ASP A 111 -4.65 1.31 -1.33
CA ASP A 111 -4.68 -0.15 -1.38
C ASP A 111 -4.36 -0.67 -2.79
N ALA A 112 -3.75 -1.85 -2.84
CA ALA A 112 -3.51 -2.56 -4.09
C ALA A 112 -4.71 -3.42 -4.53
N THR A 113 -4.65 -3.88 -5.79
CA THR A 113 -5.64 -4.83 -6.31
C THR A 113 -5.16 -6.27 -6.21
N GLN A 114 -6.15 -7.17 -6.15
CA GLN A 114 -5.94 -8.59 -6.31
C GLN A 114 -5.33 -8.92 -7.68
N GLY A 115 -4.58 -10.02 -7.73
CA GLY A 115 -4.12 -10.63 -8.99
C GLY A 115 -5.26 -11.00 -9.94
N GLY A 116 -5.10 -10.70 -11.23
CA GLY A 116 -6.09 -11.00 -12.25
C GLY A 116 -6.10 -12.45 -12.74
N LEU A 117 -7.15 -12.76 -13.50
CA LEU A 117 -7.50 -14.06 -14.08
C LEU A 117 -7.74 -13.89 -15.58
N VAL A 118 -6.90 -14.46 -16.45
CA VAL A 118 -7.13 -14.37 -17.93
C VAL A 118 -7.38 -15.71 -18.60
N SER A 119 -6.87 -16.79 -18.03
CA SER A 119 -7.12 -18.13 -18.54
C SER A 119 -6.91 -19.09 -17.39
N GLY A 120 -7.74 -20.11 -17.24
CA GLY A 120 -7.81 -21.01 -16.07
C GLY A 120 -6.52 -21.78 -15.71
N THR A 121 -5.40 -21.43 -16.33
CA THR A 121 -4.06 -21.98 -16.16
C THR A 121 -3.01 -20.95 -15.70
N THR A 122 -3.32 -19.65 -15.68
CA THR A 122 -2.37 -18.58 -15.27
C THR A 122 -2.95 -17.66 -14.21
N TRP A 123 -2.20 -17.45 -13.13
CA TRP A 123 -2.71 -16.80 -11.91
C TRP A 123 -1.80 -15.65 -11.49
N GLY A 124 -2.31 -14.42 -11.47
CA GLY A 124 -1.52 -13.24 -11.11
C GLY A 124 -1.24 -13.13 -9.61
N GLY A 125 -0.05 -12.65 -9.27
CA GLY A 125 0.29 -12.21 -7.91
C GLY A 125 -0.44 -10.92 -7.53
N GLY A 126 -0.67 -10.73 -6.24
CA GLY A 126 -1.26 -9.49 -5.71
C GLY A 126 -0.34 -8.28 -5.82
N GLY A 127 -0.91 -7.09 -6.02
CA GLY A 127 -0.15 -5.84 -5.98
C GLY A 127 0.21 -5.45 -4.54
N SER A 128 1.24 -4.64 -4.33
CA SER A 128 1.61 -4.16 -3.00
C SER A 128 0.88 -2.87 -2.63
N GLY A 129 0.52 -2.70 -1.36
CA GLY A 129 -0.04 -1.44 -0.86
C GLY A 129 0.87 -0.23 -1.14
N GLY A 130 0.27 0.94 -1.21
CA GLY A 130 0.88 2.20 -1.61
C GLY A 130 1.50 3.00 -0.45
N SER A 131 1.49 4.32 -0.58
CA SER A 131 2.00 5.26 0.45
C SER A 131 0.91 6.21 0.93
N VAL A 132 0.84 6.44 2.24
CA VAL A 132 0.12 7.58 2.82
C VAL A 132 1.10 8.37 3.70
N TYR A 133 1.31 9.63 3.37
CA TYR A 133 2.10 10.56 4.17
C TYR A 133 1.26 11.74 4.61
N LEU A 134 1.08 11.89 5.91
CA LEU A 134 0.36 13.00 6.51
C LEU A 134 1.31 13.78 7.42
N ARG A 135 1.40 15.09 7.20
CA ARG A 135 2.13 16.00 8.10
C ARG A 135 1.24 17.18 8.46
N CYS A 136 0.93 17.33 9.73
CA CYS A 136 0.09 18.42 10.22
C CYS A 136 0.50 18.92 11.60
N ARG A 137 -0.13 20.00 12.06
CA ARG A 137 -0.01 20.44 13.46
C ARG A 137 -0.93 19.63 14.36
N SER A 138 -2.18 19.39 13.95
CA SER A 138 -3.16 18.62 14.74
C SER A 138 -3.80 17.54 13.88
N PHE A 139 -3.84 16.30 14.37
CA PHE A 139 -4.48 15.16 13.70
C PHE A 139 -5.54 14.52 14.59
N GLY A 140 -6.78 14.51 14.11
CA GLY A 140 -7.94 13.99 14.84
C GLY A 140 -8.96 13.28 13.95
N GLY A 141 -10.02 12.74 14.57
CA GLY A 141 -11.13 12.06 13.89
C GLY A 141 -11.14 10.54 14.07
N GLY A 142 -12.17 9.88 13.53
CA GLY A 142 -12.43 8.44 13.69
C GLY A 142 -12.40 7.63 12.39
N GLY A 143 -11.89 8.20 11.30
CA GLY A 143 -11.90 7.62 9.96
C GLY A 143 -10.85 6.54 9.71
N LEU A 144 -10.64 6.20 8.43
CA LEU A 144 -9.74 5.11 8.00
C LEU A 144 -8.51 5.64 7.25
N LEU A 145 -7.34 5.14 7.63
CA LEU A 145 -6.11 5.18 6.85
C LEU A 145 -5.79 3.75 6.36
N SER A 146 -5.64 3.54 5.06
CA SER A 146 -5.39 2.19 4.51
C SER A 146 -4.32 2.20 3.43
N ALA A 147 -3.44 1.21 3.46
CA ALA A 147 -2.50 0.91 2.38
C ALA A 147 -2.26 -0.61 2.33
N ASP A 148 -3.34 -1.37 2.17
CA ASP A 148 -3.33 -2.82 2.20
C ASP A 148 -2.81 -3.43 0.89
N GLY A 149 -2.15 -4.58 0.99
CA GLY A 149 -1.71 -5.39 -0.14
C GLY A 149 -2.86 -6.17 -0.76
N GLY A 150 -2.80 -6.41 -2.06
CA GLY A 150 -3.80 -7.19 -2.79
C GLY A 150 -3.58 -8.69 -2.64
N ASN A 151 -4.66 -9.47 -2.65
CA ASN A 151 -4.56 -10.94 -2.64
C ASN A 151 -3.93 -11.48 -3.93
N GLY A 152 -3.34 -12.67 -3.87
CA GLY A 152 -3.08 -13.46 -5.07
C GLY A 152 -4.42 -13.85 -5.74
N ALA A 153 -4.39 -14.13 -7.04
CA ALA A 153 -5.56 -14.68 -7.73
C ALA A 153 -5.96 -16.06 -7.12
N PRO A 154 -7.23 -16.49 -7.13
CA PRO A 154 -7.73 -17.66 -6.39
C PRO A 154 -6.98 -18.99 -6.56
N GLY A 155 -6.18 -19.15 -7.62
CA GLY A 155 -5.32 -20.31 -7.87
C GLY A 155 -6.09 -21.57 -8.23
N SER A 156 -5.49 -22.45 -9.05
CA SER A 156 -6.01 -23.81 -9.26
C SER A 156 -4.94 -24.74 -9.86
N GLY A 157 -5.17 -26.05 -9.76
CA GLY A 157 -4.34 -27.06 -10.45
C GLY A 157 -2.86 -27.05 -10.07
N GLY A 158 -2.52 -26.72 -8.82
CA GLY A 158 -1.12 -26.64 -8.36
C GLY A 158 -0.44 -25.27 -8.55
N ASN A 159 -1.10 -24.33 -9.23
CA ASN A 159 -0.57 -22.99 -9.49
C ASN A 159 -1.23 -21.99 -8.54
N TYR A 160 -0.49 -21.58 -7.51
CA TYR A 160 -1.00 -20.70 -6.46
C TYR A 160 -0.13 -19.44 -6.37
N PRO A 161 -0.66 -18.26 -6.71
CA PRO A 161 0.08 -17.01 -6.61
C PRO A 161 0.21 -16.50 -5.18
N GLY A 162 1.24 -15.70 -4.96
CA GLY A 162 1.50 -15.04 -3.68
C GLY A 162 0.67 -13.76 -3.50
N GLY A 163 0.37 -13.43 -2.25
CA GLY A 163 -0.28 -12.17 -1.88
C GLY A 163 0.70 -10.99 -1.90
N GLY A 164 0.24 -9.79 -2.22
CA GLY A 164 1.07 -8.58 -2.22
C GLY A 164 1.35 -8.08 -0.80
N GLY A 165 2.53 -7.51 -0.56
CA GLY A 165 2.90 -6.93 0.73
C GLY A 165 2.13 -5.64 1.03
N GLY A 166 1.93 -5.35 2.31
CA GLY A 166 1.33 -4.10 2.76
C GLY A 166 2.16 -2.87 2.39
N GLY A 167 1.51 -1.71 2.39
CA GLY A 167 2.09 -0.42 2.04
C GLY A 167 2.74 0.30 3.22
N ARG A 168 2.90 1.62 3.09
CA ARG A 168 3.53 2.47 4.11
C ARG A 168 2.62 3.61 4.48
N ILE A 169 2.38 3.79 5.78
CA ILE A 169 1.64 4.92 6.31
C ILE A 169 2.53 5.63 7.34
N ALA A 170 2.76 6.92 7.14
CA ALA A 170 3.45 7.77 8.10
C ALA A 170 2.62 9.02 8.41
N VAL A 171 2.43 9.27 9.69
CA VAL A 171 1.73 10.45 10.19
C VAL A 171 2.65 11.22 11.11
N TRP A 172 2.81 12.51 10.84
CA TRP A 172 3.56 13.45 11.66
C TRP A 172 2.62 14.53 12.20
N SER A 173 2.48 14.63 13.53
CA SER A 173 1.62 15.64 14.17
C SER A 173 2.25 16.22 15.43
N MET A 174 1.87 17.46 15.80
CA MET A 174 2.20 18.03 17.11
C MET A 174 1.15 17.66 18.16
N TYR A 175 -0.11 17.58 17.76
CA TYR A 175 -1.24 17.26 18.64
C TYR A 175 -2.03 16.08 18.07
N TRP A 176 -2.46 15.18 18.95
CA TRP A 176 -3.11 13.92 18.60
C TRP A 176 -4.47 13.80 19.27
N SER A 177 -5.49 13.49 18.47
CA SER A 177 -6.82 13.08 18.91
C SER A 177 -7.46 12.08 17.96
N PHE A 178 -6.65 11.43 17.10
CA PHE A 178 -7.13 10.44 16.16
C PHE A 178 -7.45 9.13 16.89
N ALA A 179 -8.67 8.65 16.72
CA ALA A 179 -9.19 7.42 17.29
C ALA A 179 -9.76 6.49 16.19
N GLY A 180 -9.33 6.71 14.95
CA GLY A 180 -9.76 5.93 13.79
C GLY A 180 -8.95 4.64 13.60
N THR A 181 -9.17 4.00 12.47
CA THR A 181 -8.52 2.73 12.12
C THR A 181 -7.37 2.96 11.16
N THR A 182 -6.32 2.14 11.27
CA THR A 182 -5.22 2.16 10.32
C THR A 182 -4.78 0.75 9.94
N THR A 183 -4.69 0.47 8.63
CA THR A 183 -4.35 -0.86 8.09
C THR A 183 -3.24 -0.79 7.04
N VAL A 184 -2.29 -1.72 7.15
CA VAL A 184 -1.19 -1.97 6.20
C VAL A 184 -0.98 -3.47 6.04
N THR A 185 -2.05 -4.25 6.06
CA THR A 185 -2.01 -5.71 5.97
C THR A 185 -1.42 -6.16 4.63
N GLY A 186 -0.77 -7.32 4.64
CA GLY A 186 -0.43 -8.01 3.39
C GLY A 186 -1.62 -8.80 2.87
N GLY A 187 -1.69 -8.98 1.55
CA GLY A 187 -2.69 -9.80 0.90
C GLY A 187 -2.47 -11.29 1.12
N LEU A 188 -3.55 -12.05 1.02
CA LEU A 188 -3.55 -13.51 1.13
C LEU A 188 -3.03 -14.18 -0.13
N ALA A 189 -2.34 -15.30 0.04
CA ALA A 189 -2.04 -16.23 -1.03
C ALA A 189 -3.28 -17.04 -1.40
N ALA A 190 -3.23 -17.66 -2.58
CA ALA A 190 -4.29 -18.50 -3.11
C ALA A 190 -4.42 -19.88 -2.40
N GLY A 191 -3.36 -20.35 -1.73
CA GLY A 191 -3.41 -21.63 -1.01
C GLY A 191 -2.09 -21.99 -0.31
N TYR A 192 -2.18 -22.42 0.95
CA TYR A 192 -1.01 -22.78 1.78
C TYR A 192 -0.36 -24.12 1.43
N SER A 193 -1.00 -24.93 0.57
CA SER A 193 -0.66 -26.34 0.35
C SER A 193 0.48 -26.59 -0.65
N SER A 194 1.05 -25.55 -1.24
CA SER A 194 2.01 -25.66 -2.35
C SER A 194 3.20 -24.69 -2.25
N GLY A 195 3.44 -24.12 -1.07
CA GLY A 195 4.56 -23.20 -0.85
C GLY A 195 4.30 -21.74 -1.24
N SER A 196 3.09 -21.39 -1.71
CA SER A 196 2.71 -19.99 -1.86
C SER A 196 2.52 -19.31 -0.49
N THR A 197 2.87 -18.04 -0.38
CA THR A 197 2.84 -17.31 0.90
C THR A 197 2.06 -16.02 0.81
N ASN A 198 1.51 -15.61 1.96
CA ASN A 198 0.88 -14.29 2.09
C ASN A 198 1.93 -13.20 1.95
N GLY A 199 1.49 -12.01 1.56
CA GLY A 199 2.31 -10.81 1.71
C GLY A 199 2.52 -10.49 3.20
N GLN A 200 3.65 -9.90 3.52
CA GLN A 200 3.91 -9.41 4.87
C GLN A 200 3.17 -8.08 5.10
N PRO A 201 2.79 -7.76 6.35
CA PRO A 201 2.32 -6.43 6.71
C PRO A 201 3.36 -5.36 6.37
N GLY A 202 2.85 -4.18 6.06
CA GLY A 202 3.60 -2.97 5.78
C GLY A 202 4.03 -2.23 7.04
N THR A 203 4.41 -0.96 6.86
CA THR A 203 4.94 -0.15 7.96
C THR A 203 4.00 0.98 8.36
N LEU A 204 3.83 1.14 9.68
CA LEU A 204 3.14 2.26 10.30
C LEU A 204 4.13 3.11 11.09
N PHE A 205 4.12 4.41 10.86
CA PHE A 205 4.98 5.36 11.57
C PHE A 205 4.17 6.52 12.14
N TRP A 206 4.24 6.70 13.46
CA TRP A 206 3.64 7.82 14.18
C TRP A 206 4.75 8.72 14.72
N GLY A 207 4.89 9.92 14.16
CA GLY A 207 5.97 10.85 14.46
C GLY A 207 5.50 12.11 15.16
N GLN A 208 6.07 12.41 16.32
CA GLN A 208 5.82 13.68 17.00
C GLN A 208 6.63 14.81 16.34
N LEU A 209 5.95 15.87 15.89
CA LEU A 209 6.63 17.10 15.50
C LEU A 209 6.98 17.91 16.76
N PRO A 210 8.13 18.62 16.75
CA PRO A 210 8.50 19.49 17.85
C PRO A 210 7.46 20.60 18.03
N LEU A 211 7.26 21.03 19.27
CA LEU A 211 6.38 22.15 19.56
C LEU A 211 6.96 23.44 18.94
N PRO A 212 6.10 24.43 18.63
CA PRO A 212 6.59 25.74 18.21
C PRO A 212 7.60 26.29 19.20
N GLY A 213 8.77 26.74 18.71
CA GLY A 213 9.83 27.29 19.56
C GLY A 213 10.86 26.28 20.09
N THR A 214 10.79 24.99 19.71
CA THR A 214 11.88 24.05 20.00
C THR A 214 13.13 24.40 19.17
N ILE A 215 14.23 24.77 19.85
CA ILE A 215 15.56 24.90 19.25
C ILE A 215 16.27 23.55 19.39
N PHE A 216 16.73 22.98 18.28
CA PHE A 216 17.66 21.87 18.32
C PHE A 216 19.06 22.43 18.57
N THR A 217 19.54 22.37 19.81
CA THR A 217 20.96 22.60 20.08
C THR A 217 21.67 21.27 19.82
N GLY A 218 22.35 21.16 18.69
CA GLY A 218 23.19 20.01 18.38
C GLY A 218 24.26 19.83 19.47
N LEU A 219 24.50 18.57 19.87
CA LEU A 219 25.72 18.16 20.56
C LEU A 219 26.79 17.82 19.53
#